data_AF-A0A392TIS9-F1
#
_entry.id   AF-A0A392TIS9-F1
#
_cell.length_a   1.000
_cell.length_b   1.000
_cell.length_c   1.000
_cell.angle_alpha   90.00
_cell.angle_beta   90.00
_cell.angle_gamma   90.00
#
_symmetry.space_group_name_H-M   'P 1'
#
loop_
_entity.id
_entity.type
_entity.pdbx_description
1 polymer ?
#
loop_
_entity_poly.entity_id
_entity_poly.type
_entity_poly.pdbx_seq_one_letter_code
_entity_poly.pdbx_strand_id
1 'polypeptide(L)' 'QNAELFAWSAAELPGIDPEVACHQLTLDPRASAIVQQSRKQSPEKAEAAEKAIKDLLEANFILEA' A
#
# COMPACT_ATOMS: atom_id res chain seq x y z
N GLN A 1 -8.44 27.66 -8.75
CA GLN A 1 -9.53 26.68 -8.98
C GLN A 1 -8.85 25.39 -9.40
N ASN A 2 -9.21 24.23 -8.83
CA ASN A 2 -8.56 22.90 -8.95
C ASN A 2 -7.65 22.45 -7.78
N ALA A 3 -7.57 23.21 -6.68
CA ALA A 3 -6.77 22.79 -5.52
C ALA A 3 -7.30 21.49 -4.88
N GLU A 4 -8.58 21.17 -5.07
CA GLU A 4 -9.25 19.98 -4.52
C GLU A 4 -9.27 18.78 -5.50
N LEU A 5 -8.64 18.90 -6.68
CA LEU A 5 -8.55 17.80 -7.65
C LEU A 5 -7.41 16.82 -7.33
N PHE A 6 -6.41 17.26 -6.55
CA PHE A 6 -5.25 16.46 -6.18
C PHE A 6 -5.27 16.19 -4.68
N ALA A 7 -5.00 14.94 -4.30
CA ALA A 7 -4.68 14.59 -2.93
C ALA A 7 -3.19 14.87 -2.69
N TRP A 8 -2.88 15.67 -1.69
CA TRP A 8 -1.51 15.99 -1.28
C TRP A 8 -1.00 15.05 -0.18
N SER A 9 -1.90 14.25 0.39
CA SER A 9 -1.60 13.23 1.38
C SER A 9 -2.43 11.97 1.13
N ALA A 10 -1.99 10.83 1.69
CA ALA A 10 -2.74 9.57 1.59
C ALA A 10 -4.13 9.68 2.23
N ALA A 11 -4.28 10.48 3.30
CA ALA A 11 -5.56 10.71 3.97
C ALA A 11 -6.57 11.51 3.12
N GLU A 12 -6.09 12.31 2.17
CA GLU A 12 -6.92 13.10 1.25
C GLU A 12 -7.37 12.31 0.01
N LEU A 13 -6.78 11.13 -0.24
CA LEU A 13 -7.18 10.31 -1.37
C LEU A 13 -8.59 9.76 -1.13
N PRO A 14 -9.59 10.12 -1.94
CA PRO A 14 -10.87 9.44 -1.89
C PRO A 14 -10.61 7.97 -2.22
N GLY A 15 -10.99 7.08 -1.32
CA GLY A 15 -10.85 5.64 -1.54
C GLY A 15 -11.52 5.25 -2.87
N ILE A 16 -10.87 4.38 -3.63
CA ILE A 16 -11.49 3.78 -4.81
C ILE A 16 -12.51 2.75 -4.31
N ASP A 17 -13.71 2.74 -4.91
CA ASP A 17 -14.74 1.75 -4.58
C ASP A 17 -14.13 0.34 -4.58
N PRO A 18 -14.22 -0.43 -3.46
CA PRO A 18 -13.70 -1.78 -3.40
C PRO A 18 -14.21 -2.69 -4.52
N GLU A 19 -15.43 -2.49 -5.03
CA GLU A 19 -15.94 -3.26 -6.17
C GLU A 19 -15.12 -3.02 -7.45
N VAL A 20 -14.51 -1.84 -7.58
CA VAL A 20 -13.64 -1.44 -8.69
C VAL A 20 -12.17 -1.73 -8.38
N ALA A 21 -11.73 -1.57 -7.14
CA ALA A 21 -10.34 -1.72 -6.75
C ALA A 21 -9.94 -3.18 -6.50
N CYS A 22 -10.84 -4.00 -5.95
CA CYS A 22 -10.56 -5.38 -5.61
C CYS A 22 -10.62 -6.26 -6.86
N HIS A 23 -9.53 -6.97 -7.11
CA HIS A 23 -9.41 -7.90 -8.22
C HIS A 23 -8.97 -9.27 -7.72
N GLN A 24 -9.50 -10.32 -8.33
CA GLN A 24 -9.03 -11.68 -8.07
C GLN A 24 -7.78 -11.95 -8.90
N LEU A 25 -6.67 -12.26 -8.24
CA LEU A 25 -5.47 -12.75 -8.91
C LEU A 25 -5.75 -14.16 -9.44
N THR A 26 -5.52 -14.39 -10.73
CA THR A 26 -5.57 -15.75 -11.30
C THR A 26 -4.31 -16.50 -10.89
N LEU A 27 -4.38 -17.18 -9.75
CA LEU A 27 -3.29 -17.99 -9.21
C LEU A 27 -3.51 -19.47 -9.57
N ASP A 28 -2.43 -20.20 -9.85
CA ASP A 28 -2.49 -21.66 -9.94
C ASP A 28 -2.87 -22.22 -8.55
N PRO A 29 -3.99 -22.96 -8.41
CA PRO A 29 -4.40 -23.54 -7.12
C PRO A 29 -3.37 -24.51 -6.51
N ARG A 30 -2.41 -24.98 -7.31
CA ARG A 30 -1.32 -25.87 -6.88
C ARG A 30 -0.09 -25.11 -6.42
N ALA A 31 -0.03 -23.79 -6.63
CA ALA A 31 1.10 -22.98 -6.21
C ALA A 31 1.08 -22.79 -4.69
N SER A 32 2.23 -23.07 -4.05
CA SER A 32 2.42 -22.82 -2.63
C SER A 32 2.85 -21.38 -2.38
N ALA A 33 2.46 -20.83 -1.23
CA ALA A 33 2.99 -19.54 -0.77
C ALA A 33 4.50 -19.63 -0.54
N ILE A 34 5.24 -18.60 -0.98
CA ILE A 34 6.69 -18.52 -0.82
C ILE A 34 6.99 -17.30 0.05
N VAL A 35 7.61 -17.54 1.21
CA VAL A 35 8.13 -16.47 2.06
C VAL A 35 9.39 -15.90 1.42
N GLN A 36 9.31 -14.65 0.97
CA GLN A 36 10.47 -13.95 0.42
C GLN A 36 11.26 -13.29 1.54
N GLN A 37 12.58 -13.50 1.55
CA GLN A 37 13.45 -12.82 2.50
C GLN A 37 13.52 -11.32 2.18
N SER A 38 13.34 -10.49 3.21
CA SER A 38 13.48 -9.04 3.09
C SER A 38 14.86 -8.66 2.55
N ARG A 39 14.88 -7.71 1.61
CA ARG A 39 16.12 -7.16 1.04
C ARG A 39 16.75 -6.21 2.06
N LYS A 40 18.08 -6.20 2.16
CA LYS A 40 18.78 -5.18 2.95
C LYS A 40 18.56 -3.81 2.31
N GLN A 41 17.97 -2.89 3.05
CA GLN A 41 17.82 -1.48 2.67
C GLN A 41 18.94 -0.65 3.31
N SER A 42 19.30 0.47 2.67
CA SER A 42 20.13 1.47 3.36
C SER A 42 19.33 2.10 4.50
N PRO A 43 19.99 2.65 5.54
CA PRO A 43 19.30 3.30 6.65
C PRO A 43 18.28 4.35 6.20
N GLU A 44 18.66 5.21 5.27
CA GLU A 44 17.79 6.24 4.68
C GLU A 44 16.53 5.65 4.02
N LYS A 45 16.67 4.54 3.29
CA LYS A 45 15.52 3.88 2.64
C LYS A 45 14.62 3.19 3.64
N ALA A 46 15.18 2.63 4.71
CA ALA A 46 14.42 2.01 5.78
C ALA A 46 13.58 3.05 6.53
N GLU A 47 14.17 4.20 6.87
CA GLU A 47 13.47 5.31 7.53
C GLU A 47 12.34 5.89 6.65
N ALA A 48 12.62 6.08 5.35
CA ALA A 48 11.60 6.53 4.40
C ALA A 48 10.45 5.51 4.26
N ALA A 49 10.76 4.21 4.25
CA ALA A 49 9.76 3.16 4.18
C ALA A 49 8.90 3.10 5.45
N GLU A 50 9.52 3.22 6.63
CA GLU A 50 8.80 3.24 7.92
C GLU A 50 7.81 4.40 7.98
N LYS A 51 8.24 5.61 7.57
CA LYS A 51 7.34 6.77 7.49
C LYS A 51 6.17 6.51 6.53
N ALA A 52 6.44 6.00 5.33
CA ALA A 52 5.40 5.71 4.35
C ALA A 52 4.41 4.64 4.85
N ILE A 53 4.90 3.60 5.53
CA ILE A 53 4.05 2.55 6.12
C ILE A 53 3.10 3.17 7.15
N LYS A 54 3.61 4.03 8.04
CA LYS A 54 2.78 4.72 9.03
C LYS A 54 1.68 5.56 8.36
N ASP A 55 2.03 6.36 7.36
CA ASP A 55 1.06 7.20 6.64
C ASP A 55 -0.02 6.34 5.94
N LEU A 56 0.34 5.18 5.40
CA LEU A 56 -0.59 4.26 4.72
C LEU A 56 -1.51 3.51 5.71
N LEU A 57 -1.01 3.18 6.90
CA LEU A 57 -1.81 2.59 7.98
C LEU A 57 -2.84 3.61 8.50
N GLU A 58 -2.42 4.85 8.73
CA GLU A 58 -3.33 5.94 9.15
C GLU A 58 -4.44 6.19 8.11
N ALA A 59 -4.13 6.04 6.82
CA ALA A 59 -5.09 6.13 5.72
C ALA A 59 -5.93 4.86 5.51
N ASN A 60 -5.72 3.77 6.27
CA ASN A 60 -6.37 2.46 6.08
C ASN A 60 -6.18 1.83 4.68
N PHE A 61 -5.11 2.17 3.97
CA PHE A 61 -4.79 1.56 2.67
C PHE A 61 -4.09 0.21 2.79
N ILE A 62 -3.37 0.02 3.89
CA ILE A 62 -2.78 -1.26 4.25
C ILE A 62 -3.28 -1.65 5.63
N LEU A 63 -3.28 -2.94 5.91
CA LEU A 63 -3.66 -3.51 7.20
C LEU A 63 -2.49 -4.36 7.70
N GLU A 64 -2.19 -4.27 8.98
CA GLU A 64 -1.31 -5.24 9.65
C GLU A 64 -2.08 -6.56 9.85
N ALA A 65 -1.37 -7.68 9.68
CA ALA A 65 -1.91 -9.03 9.82
C ALA A 65 -1.83 -9.53 11.28
#